data_AF-A0A1Z4LYT1-F1
#
_entry.id   AF-A0A1Z4LYT1-F1
#
_cell.length_a   1.000
_cell.length_b   1.000
_cell.length_c   1.000
_cell.angle_alpha   90.00
_cell.angle_beta   90.00
_cell.angle_gamma   90.00
#
_symmetry.space_group_name_H-M   'P 1'
#
loop_
_entity.id
_entity.type
_entity.pdbx_description
1 polymer ?
#
loop_
_entity_poly.entity_id
_entity_poly.type
_entity_poly.pdbx_seq_one_letter_code
_entity_poly.pdbx_strand_id
1 'polypeptide(L)'
;MLNFQELQPIVPEKYSFVGIQKNNDKLQLYLPKGFNAETFNTYDSKRDIYFMLYKILQRYKQICIEKGNLENQLVKDRDGVIQSNDSVQKVVIPQSDNDEILLYSKLDVVGKILDAYDEPKIMSLAYRLGESEEVDYSQIHQYLDRAKYLPNGAAYIDTMDMPRLQVEHQSTDIVGMYCYILSEVKQQLGEDITSEIQLLAEGFANRYLSAKSGLFKEEYCIETVEIIKDILEIIEHKTPIKDADYWDFHNAIELFVYGELSQQSEGEIWGTKNFYDVWESMCLTYLAKSIHPSRLLYIDSNNLSSDVITRIENEPKLLNVNNSLKNLRPDAVILDNLYNIQQVEITSNYHLRRLSWNDYHYETAFRCTNAYFHKKPLKIVYANQQKKNHTFYELQKLYITPANQHGYLTINDRLSDVFYSFWIIDAETLNHEVLSLMYTFNHVFYVAIEYGIYTKEKFDIFCNNLEGDVFKVSLFRDAYSFNYNLIQLFENFVKAITYLNIIDIKYKPIYDYSDRNKCEEIKSRDIDKQFKYENLLQQHIYTEDKFNKLNIKSSFWLPTDDDSQHMSKVEPEYLNGYIELNKVSFNIVAKNYLE
;
A
#
# COMPACT_ATOMS: atom_id res chain seq x y z
N MET A 1 -24.87 -4.74 -17.31
CA MET A 1 -24.22 -4.95 -16.01
C MET A 1 -23.59 -6.34 -15.95
N LEU A 2 -22.43 -6.48 -15.28
CA LEU A 2 -21.75 -7.78 -15.13
C LEU A 2 -22.43 -8.65 -14.06
N ASN A 3 -22.80 -9.88 -14.41
CA ASN A 3 -23.28 -10.87 -13.44
C ASN A 3 -22.10 -11.70 -12.91
N PHE A 4 -21.73 -11.50 -11.63
CA PHE A 4 -20.61 -12.24 -11.03
C PHE A 4 -20.87 -13.75 -10.87
N GLN A 5 -22.13 -14.21 -10.90
CA GLN A 5 -22.43 -15.65 -10.89
C GLN A 5 -21.93 -16.35 -12.16
N GLU A 6 -21.98 -15.65 -13.31
CA GLU A 6 -21.60 -16.19 -14.63
C GLU A 6 -20.09 -16.22 -14.85
N LEU A 7 -19.33 -15.52 -14.02
CA LEU A 7 -17.87 -15.49 -14.12
C LEU A 7 -17.25 -16.81 -13.67
N GLN A 8 -16.45 -17.40 -14.55
CA GLN A 8 -15.62 -18.54 -14.21
C GLN A 8 -14.20 -18.05 -13.84
N PRO A 9 -13.74 -18.21 -12.58
CA PRO A 9 -12.38 -17.85 -12.18
C PRO A 9 -11.36 -18.79 -12.84
N ILE A 10 -10.29 -18.23 -13.42
CA ILE A 10 -9.21 -18.95 -14.08
C ILE A 10 -7.89 -18.26 -13.73
N VAL A 11 -6.82 -19.04 -13.50
CA VAL A 11 -5.47 -18.50 -13.36
C VAL A 11 -4.71 -18.80 -14.66
N PRO A 12 -4.14 -17.79 -15.34
CA PRO A 12 -3.46 -17.99 -16.62
C PRO A 12 -2.11 -18.68 -16.42
N GLU A 13 -1.86 -19.74 -17.19
CA GLU A 13 -0.56 -20.45 -17.15
C GLU A 13 0.55 -19.71 -17.91
N LYS A 14 0.23 -19.13 -19.08
CA LYS A 14 1.21 -18.55 -20.01
C LYS A 14 1.14 -17.04 -20.07
N TYR A 15 -0.06 -16.49 -20.24
CA TYR A 15 -0.27 -15.06 -20.41
C TYR A 15 -0.21 -14.31 -19.08
N SER A 16 0.10 -13.02 -19.14
CA SER A 16 0.06 -12.11 -17.98
C SER A 16 -1.26 -11.33 -17.90
N PHE A 17 -2.28 -11.79 -18.63
CA PHE A 17 -3.59 -11.15 -18.65
C PHE A 17 -4.34 -11.34 -17.33
N VAL A 18 -4.85 -10.26 -16.76
CA VAL A 18 -5.72 -10.26 -15.59
C VAL A 18 -6.92 -9.38 -15.91
N GLY A 19 -8.12 -9.91 -15.71
CA GLY A 19 -9.36 -9.25 -16.10
C GLY A 19 -10.44 -10.21 -16.59
N ILE A 20 -11.36 -9.73 -17.41
CA ILE A 20 -12.49 -10.49 -17.95
C ILE A 20 -12.31 -10.70 -19.46
N GLN A 21 -12.46 -11.95 -19.89
CA GLN A 21 -12.42 -12.36 -21.29
C GLN A 21 -13.62 -13.25 -21.62
N LYS A 22 -14.18 -13.08 -22.82
CA LYS A 22 -15.26 -13.92 -23.35
C LYS A 22 -14.66 -14.94 -24.32
N ASN A 23 -14.84 -16.22 -24.02
CA ASN A 23 -14.41 -17.35 -24.86
C ASN A 23 -15.57 -18.32 -25.04
N ASN A 24 -15.98 -18.61 -26.28
CA ASN A 24 -17.07 -19.55 -26.58
C ASN A 24 -18.36 -19.26 -25.76
N ASP A 25 -18.80 -18.01 -25.73
CA ASP A 25 -19.95 -17.51 -24.95
C ASP A 25 -19.86 -17.64 -23.42
N LYS A 26 -18.71 -18.01 -22.87
CA LYS A 26 -18.46 -18.01 -21.42
C LYS A 26 -17.60 -16.83 -20.99
N LEU A 27 -17.98 -16.22 -19.88
CA LEU A 27 -17.20 -15.15 -19.24
C LEU A 27 -16.21 -15.75 -18.25
N GLN A 28 -14.93 -15.46 -18.49
CA GLN A 28 -13.82 -15.96 -17.68
C GLN A 28 -13.16 -14.80 -16.96
N LEU A 29 -13.06 -14.91 -15.64
CA LEU A 29 -12.33 -13.98 -14.79
C LEU A 29 -10.90 -14.51 -14.60
N TYR A 30 -9.96 -13.92 -15.32
CA TYR A 30 -8.54 -14.21 -15.21
C TYR A 30 -7.97 -13.54 -13.95
N LEU A 31 -7.60 -14.36 -12.98
CA LEU A 31 -7.00 -13.97 -11.70
C LEU A 31 -5.48 -13.81 -11.82
N PRO A 32 -4.84 -13.08 -10.89
CA PRO A 32 -3.39 -12.98 -10.87
C PRO A 32 -2.69 -14.33 -10.71
N LYS A 33 -1.45 -14.42 -11.19
CA LYS A 33 -0.60 -15.61 -10.98
C LYS A 33 -0.38 -15.83 -9.47
N GLY A 34 -0.30 -17.09 -9.06
CA GLY A 34 -0.12 -17.47 -7.66
C GLY A 34 -1.40 -17.58 -6.84
N PHE A 35 -2.56 -17.28 -7.44
CA PHE A 35 -3.87 -17.47 -6.83
C PHE A 35 -4.35 -18.92 -6.95
N ASN A 36 -5.21 -19.35 -6.02
CA ASN A 36 -6.03 -20.54 -6.18
C ASN A 36 -7.43 -20.15 -6.68
N ALA A 37 -7.76 -20.55 -7.91
CA ALA A 37 -9.07 -20.26 -8.51
C ALA A 37 -10.25 -20.81 -7.68
N GLU A 38 -10.05 -21.89 -6.92
CA GLU A 38 -11.11 -22.50 -6.10
C GLU A 38 -11.60 -21.59 -4.98
N THR A 39 -10.73 -20.72 -4.47
CA THR A 39 -11.03 -19.73 -3.42
C THR A 39 -12.01 -18.67 -3.91
N PHE A 40 -12.08 -18.43 -5.22
CA PHE A 40 -12.86 -17.35 -5.84
C PHE A 40 -14.13 -17.85 -6.55
N ASN A 41 -14.72 -18.95 -6.06
CA ASN A 41 -15.91 -19.56 -6.66
C ASN A 41 -17.25 -18.95 -6.21
N THR A 42 -17.27 -18.18 -5.12
CA THR A 42 -18.50 -17.55 -4.60
C THR A 42 -18.80 -16.22 -5.30
N TYR A 43 -20.05 -15.75 -5.26
CA TYR A 43 -20.42 -14.46 -5.82
C TYR A 43 -19.63 -13.30 -5.19
N ASP A 44 -19.59 -13.25 -3.85
CA ASP A 44 -18.94 -12.18 -3.11
C ASP A 44 -17.43 -12.14 -3.38
N SER A 45 -16.73 -13.28 -3.41
CA SER A 45 -15.29 -13.31 -3.68
C SER A 45 -14.95 -12.79 -5.09
N LYS A 46 -15.78 -13.09 -6.10
CA LYS A 46 -15.62 -12.60 -7.48
C LYS A 46 -15.91 -11.10 -7.60
N ARG A 47 -16.92 -10.61 -6.86
CA ARG A 47 -17.23 -9.17 -6.78
C ARG A 47 -16.08 -8.42 -6.14
N ASP A 48 -15.62 -8.88 -4.98
CA ASP A 48 -14.63 -8.17 -4.17
C ASP A 48 -13.27 -8.12 -4.89
N ILE A 49 -12.83 -9.23 -5.51
CA ILE A 49 -11.59 -9.25 -6.32
C ILE A 49 -11.70 -8.35 -7.55
N TYR A 50 -12.86 -8.28 -8.20
CA TYR A 50 -13.08 -7.39 -9.34
C TYR A 50 -12.92 -5.92 -8.95
N PHE A 51 -13.58 -5.47 -7.88
CA PHE A 51 -13.47 -4.08 -7.42
C PHE A 51 -12.08 -3.74 -6.88
N MET A 52 -11.39 -4.69 -6.24
CA MET A 52 -10.00 -4.50 -5.85
C MET A 52 -9.09 -4.33 -7.07
N LEU A 53 -9.19 -5.21 -8.07
CA LEU A 53 -8.43 -5.10 -9.32
C LEU A 53 -8.77 -3.81 -10.07
N TYR A 54 -10.04 -3.39 -10.07
CA TYR A 54 -10.45 -2.12 -10.66
C TYR A 54 -9.70 -0.93 -10.04
N LYS A 55 -9.68 -0.84 -8.71
CA LYS A 55 -8.93 0.22 -8.01
C LYS A 55 -7.44 0.18 -8.32
N ILE A 56 -6.84 -1.01 -8.34
CA ILE A 56 -5.41 -1.18 -8.64
C ILE A 56 -5.10 -0.68 -10.06
N LEU A 57 -5.91 -1.08 -11.05
CA LEU A 57 -5.69 -0.70 -12.44
C LEU A 57 -5.91 0.80 -12.66
N GLN A 58 -6.89 1.42 -12.00
CA GLN A 58 -7.07 2.88 -12.05
C GLN A 58 -5.89 3.62 -11.40
N ARG A 59 -5.39 3.15 -10.25
CA ARG A 59 -4.21 3.72 -9.61
C ARG A 59 -2.98 3.62 -10.51
N TYR A 60 -2.76 2.46 -11.13
CA TYR A 60 -1.65 2.26 -12.07
C TYR A 60 -1.79 3.15 -13.32
N LYS A 61 -2.99 3.24 -13.90
CA LYS A 61 -3.29 4.15 -15.01
C LYS A 61 -2.91 5.60 -14.65
N GLN A 62 -3.25 6.06 -13.45
CA GLN A 62 -2.89 7.39 -12.97
C GLN A 62 -1.37 7.60 -12.91
N ILE A 63 -0.61 6.61 -12.43
CA ILE A 63 0.87 6.67 -12.42
C ILE A 63 1.42 6.77 -13.85
N CYS A 64 0.87 5.99 -14.79
CA CYS A 64 1.29 6.07 -16.19
C CYS A 64 0.98 7.45 -16.82
N ILE A 65 -0.15 8.08 -16.44
CA ILE A 65 -0.49 9.45 -16.84
C ILE A 65 0.55 10.44 -16.28
N GLU A 66 0.84 10.38 -14.98
CA GLU A 66 1.80 11.24 -14.30
C GLU A 66 3.19 11.21 -14.95
N LYS A 67 3.61 10.03 -15.42
CA LYS A 67 4.93 9.82 -16.05
C LYS A 67 5.01 10.30 -17.50
N GLY A 68 3.89 10.68 -18.11
CA GLY A 68 3.83 11.01 -19.54
C GLY A 68 4.03 9.80 -20.44
N ASN A 69 3.89 8.57 -19.91
CA ASN A 69 3.96 7.33 -20.70
C ASN A 69 2.69 7.16 -21.57
N LEU A 70 1.66 7.95 -21.30
CA LEU A 70 0.51 8.11 -22.17
C LEU A 70 0.78 9.26 -23.13
N GLU A 71 1.30 8.96 -24.32
CA GLU A 71 1.24 9.91 -25.41
C GLU A 71 -0.22 10.30 -25.65
N ASN A 72 -0.47 11.59 -25.83
CA ASN A 72 -1.76 12.16 -26.19
C ASN A 72 -2.30 11.52 -27.49
N GLN A 73 -2.92 10.35 -27.41
CA GLN A 73 -3.89 9.85 -28.40
C GLN A 73 -5.32 10.33 -28.07
N LEU A 74 -5.44 11.32 -27.18
CA LEU A 74 -6.57 12.24 -27.13
C LEU A 74 -6.25 13.50 -27.96
N VAL A 75 -5.68 13.33 -29.18
CA VAL A 75 -5.69 14.44 -30.15
C VAL A 75 -7.14 14.70 -30.51
N LYS A 76 -7.68 15.76 -29.90
CA LYS A 76 -8.83 16.51 -30.40
C LYS A 76 -8.52 16.95 -31.84
N ASP A 77 -8.97 16.16 -32.83
CA ASP A 77 -9.17 16.69 -34.17
C ASP A 77 -10.58 17.27 -34.28
N ARG A 78 -10.62 18.48 -34.84
CA ARG A 78 -11.73 19.43 -34.83
C ARG A 78 -12.94 19.05 -35.71
N ASP A 79 -12.93 17.88 -36.35
CA ASP A 79 -14.02 17.41 -37.22
C ASP A 79 -14.46 16.00 -36.81
N GLY A 80 -15.59 15.93 -36.12
CA GLY A 80 -16.12 14.73 -35.48
C GLY A 80 -16.55 13.62 -36.45
N VAL A 81 -15.63 12.71 -36.78
CA VAL A 81 -15.94 11.33 -37.17
C VAL A 81 -14.88 10.40 -36.56
N ILE A 82 -15.24 9.70 -35.48
CA ILE A 82 -14.50 8.51 -35.05
C ILE A 82 -15.05 7.34 -35.86
N GLN A 83 -14.33 6.91 -36.89
CA GLN A 83 -14.42 5.55 -37.42
C GLN A 83 -13.12 4.82 -37.12
N SER A 84 -13.06 4.20 -35.94
CA SER A 84 -12.35 2.94 -35.79
C SER A 84 -13.42 1.87 -35.64
N ASN A 85 -13.55 0.99 -36.64
CA ASN A 85 -14.59 -0.03 -36.73
C ASN A 85 -14.52 -1.16 -35.68
N ASP A 86 -13.87 -0.94 -34.53
CA ASP A 86 -13.96 -1.84 -33.37
C ASP A 86 -13.98 -0.99 -32.10
N SER A 87 -15.04 -1.14 -31.31
CA SER A 87 -15.45 -0.42 -30.10
C SER A 87 -14.54 -0.66 -28.88
N VAL A 88 -13.23 -0.55 -29.06
CA VAL A 88 -12.21 -0.79 -28.02
C VAL A 88 -11.44 0.51 -27.77
N GLN A 89 -11.67 1.14 -26.61
CA GLN A 89 -10.66 2.05 -26.08
C GLN A 89 -9.45 1.19 -25.71
N LYS A 90 -8.45 1.16 -26.59
CA LYS A 90 -7.14 0.58 -26.32
C LYS A 90 -6.27 1.72 -25.85
N VAL A 91 -5.94 1.72 -24.56
CA VAL A 91 -4.87 2.58 -24.07
C VAL A 91 -3.58 1.79 -24.26
N VAL A 92 -2.79 2.19 -25.24
CA VAL A 92 -1.45 1.65 -25.52
C VAL A 92 -0.46 2.51 -24.75
N ILE A 93 0.23 1.94 -23.77
CA ILE A 93 1.35 2.60 -23.10
C ILE A 93 2.63 2.05 -23.76
N PRO A 94 3.32 2.83 -24.62
CA PRO A 94 4.57 2.41 -25.20
C PRO A 94 5.66 2.33 -24.12
N GLN A 95 6.29 1.16 -23.99
CA GLN A 95 7.57 1.00 -23.28
C GLN A 95 8.71 0.78 -24.28
N SER A 96 9.96 0.97 -23.81
CA SER A 96 11.17 1.04 -24.65
C SER A 96 11.60 -0.25 -25.35
N ASP A 97 10.85 -1.36 -25.26
CA ASP A 97 11.24 -2.67 -25.79
C ASP A 97 10.09 -3.44 -26.49
N ASN A 98 9.27 -2.77 -27.32
CA ASN A 98 8.16 -3.36 -28.10
C ASN A 98 7.01 -4.01 -27.29
N ASP A 99 7.05 -3.97 -25.95
CA ASP A 99 5.94 -4.42 -25.10
C ASP A 99 4.94 -3.27 -24.87
N GLU A 100 3.78 -3.36 -25.52
CA GLU A 100 2.67 -2.44 -25.35
C GLU A 100 1.82 -2.86 -24.15
N ILE A 101 1.70 -2.01 -23.11
CA ILE A 101 0.67 -2.25 -22.08
C ILE A 101 -0.67 -1.91 -22.69
N LEU A 102 -1.49 -2.95 -22.88
CA LEU A 102 -2.85 -2.84 -23.38
C LEU A 102 -3.81 -2.91 -22.19
N LEU A 103 -4.33 -1.74 -21.80
CA LEU A 103 -5.49 -1.66 -20.91
C LEU A 103 -6.75 -1.81 -21.77
N TYR A 104 -7.50 -2.88 -21.51
CA TYR A 104 -8.77 -3.13 -22.15
C TYR A 104 -9.86 -2.46 -21.31
N SER A 105 -10.49 -1.43 -21.89
CA SER A 105 -11.63 -0.73 -21.30
C SER A 105 -12.87 -0.82 -22.18
N LYS A 106 -13.07 -1.93 -22.92
CA LYS A 106 -14.33 -2.12 -23.68
C LYS A 106 -15.56 -1.98 -22.78
N LEU A 107 -15.39 -2.28 -21.49
CA LEU A 107 -16.37 -2.09 -20.44
C LEU A 107 -15.82 -1.29 -19.25
N ASP A 108 -15.28 -0.08 -19.45
CA ASP A 108 -15.16 0.86 -18.32
C ASP A 108 -16.54 1.45 -17.96
N VAL A 109 -17.48 0.54 -17.71
CA VAL A 109 -18.87 0.80 -17.31
C VAL A 109 -18.90 1.53 -15.97
N VAL A 110 -17.99 1.15 -15.08
CA VAL A 110 -17.79 1.81 -13.79
C VAL A 110 -17.16 3.20 -14.00
N GLY A 111 -16.12 3.32 -14.83
CA GLY A 111 -15.47 4.60 -15.10
C GLY A 111 -16.40 5.61 -15.75
N LYS A 112 -17.28 5.20 -16.67
CA LYS A 112 -18.29 6.11 -17.25
C LYS A 112 -19.29 6.64 -16.22
N ILE A 113 -19.67 5.85 -15.22
CA ILE A 113 -20.51 6.32 -14.11
C ILE A 113 -19.73 7.23 -13.15
N LEU A 114 -18.42 7.01 -12.98
CA LEU A 114 -17.58 7.89 -12.14
C LEU A 114 -17.22 9.21 -12.85
N ASP A 115 -16.99 9.16 -14.17
CA ASP A 115 -16.46 10.26 -14.97
C ASP A 115 -17.54 11.16 -15.58
N ALA A 116 -18.81 10.74 -15.62
CA ALA A 116 -19.85 11.50 -16.32
C ALA A 116 -20.08 12.90 -15.71
N TYR A 117 -20.15 13.00 -14.38
CA TYR A 117 -20.32 14.28 -13.67
C TYR A 117 -19.61 14.27 -12.31
N ASP A 118 -18.81 15.31 -12.05
CA ASP A 118 -18.35 15.60 -10.69
C ASP A 118 -19.54 15.94 -9.79
N GLU A 119 -19.44 15.57 -8.51
CA GLU A 119 -20.52 15.81 -7.53
C GLU A 119 -21.06 17.24 -7.51
N PRO A 120 -20.25 18.31 -7.58
CA PRO A 120 -20.75 19.68 -7.62
C PRO A 120 -21.58 19.98 -8.88
N LYS A 121 -21.26 19.32 -10.01
CA LYS A 121 -21.98 19.47 -11.27
C LYS A 121 -23.32 18.74 -11.19
N ILE A 122 -23.36 17.53 -10.59
CA ILE A 122 -24.60 16.82 -10.26
C ILE A 122 -25.51 17.70 -9.39
N MET A 123 -24.95 18.30 -8.33
CA MET A 123 -25.71 19.19 -7.45
C MET A 123 -26.21 20.43 -8.19
N SER A 124 -25.38 21.06 -9.01
CA SER A 124 -25.79 22.22 -9.80
C SER A 124 -26.94 21.91 -10.75
N LEU A 125 -27.02 20.68 -11.29
CA LEU A 125 -28.09 20.23 -12.17
C LEU A 125 -29.35 19.86 -11.39
N ALA A 126 -29.19 19.19 -10.24
CA ALA A 126 -30.29 18.94 -9.31
C ALA A 126 -30.93 20.25 -8.83
N TYR A 127 -30.13 21.29 -8.58
CA TYR A 127 -30.60 22.60 -8.11
C TYR A 127 -30.99 23.60 -9.23
N ARG A 128 -30.40 23.54 -10.44
CA ARG A 128 -30.75 24.41 -11.60
C ARG A 128 -32.22 24.34 -11.99
N LEU A 129 -32.91 23.26 -11.61
CA LEU A 129 -34.33 23.05 -11.89
C LEU A 129 -35.26 23.82 -10.91
N GLY A 130 -34.70 24.67 -10.05
CA GLY A 130 -35.35 25.27 -8.88
C GLY A 130 -35.55 26.79 -8.84
N GLU A 131 -35.54 27.55 -9.94
CA GLU A 131 -35.95 28.98 -9.91
C GLU A 131 -37.17 29.26 -10.82
N SER A 132 -38.09 30.11 -10.35
CA SER A 132 -39.36 30.46 -11.00
C SER A 132 -39.45 31.96 -11.24
N GLU A 133 -39.82 32.37 -12.46
CA GLU A 133 -40.05 33.77 -12.83
C GLU A 133 -41.49 34.27 -12.51
N GLU A 134 -42.38 33.39 -12.03
CA GLU A 134 -43.76 33.76 -11.70
C GLU A 134 -43.89 34.33 -10.27
N VAL A 135 -44.38 35.56 -10.17
CA VAL A 135 -44.59 36.32 -8.93
C VAL A 135 -46.00 36.07 -8.37
N ASP A 136 -46.10 35.55 -7.14
CA ASP A 136 -47.38 35.45 -6.42
C ASP A 136 -47.75 36.80 -5.80
N TYR A 137 -48.64 37.52 -6.49
CA TYR A 137 -49.12 38.84 -6.07
C TYR A 137 -49.88 38.81 -4.72
N SER A 138 -50.34 37.65 -4.25
CA SER A 138 -51.06 37.54 -2.98
C SER A 138 -50.14 37.66 -1.75
N GLN A 139 -48.85 37.36 -1.90
CA GLN A 139 -47.86 37.39 -0.82
C GLN A 139 -46.85 38.54 -0.94
N ILE A 140 -47.04 39.47 -1.89
CA ILE A 140 -46.18 40.65 -2.10
C ILE A 140 -45.86 41.41 -0.81
N HIS A 141 -46.82 41.51 0.11
CA HIS A 141 -46.65 42.23 1.37
C HIS A 141 -45.49 41.69 2.24
N GLN A 142 -45.11 40.42 2.09
CA GLN A 142 -44.00 39.80 2.82
C GLN A 142 -42.62 40.09 2.22
N TYR A 143 -42.58 40.60 0.99
CA TYR A 143 -41.35 40.84 0.21
C TYR A 143 -41.12 42.33 -0.10
N LEU A 144 -41.94 43.22 0.48
CA LEU A 144 -41.81 44.67 0.32
C LEU A 144 -40.51 45.23 0.90
N ASP A 145 -39.94 44.57 1.91
CA ASP A 145 -38.63 44.92 2.50
C ASP A 145 -37.48 44.77 1.49
N ARG A 146 -37.65 43.89 0.49
CA ARG A 146 -36.70 43.65 -0.60
C ARG A 146 -37.07 44.39 -1.90
N ALA A 147 -38.15 45.17 -1.91
CA ALA A 147 -38.62 45.86 -3.11
C ALA A 147 -37.76 47.09 -3.46
N LYS A 148 -37.57 47.33 -4.75
CA LYS A 148 -37.01 48.59 -5.27
C LYS A 148 -38.15 49.58 -5.52
N TYR A 149 -38.06 50.75 -4.88
CA TYR A 149 -39.06 51.80 -4.98
C TYR A 149 -38.69 52.82 -6.04
N LEU A 150 -39.58 53.03 -7.00
CA LEU A 150 -39.44 54.03 -8.06
C LEU A 150 -39.84 55.43 -7.53
N PRO A 151 -39.36 56.51 -8.18
CA PRO A 151 -39.66 57.90 -7.74
C PRO A 151 -41.15 58.27 -7.72
N ASN A 152 -41.99 57.51 -8.44
CA ASN A 152 -43.44 57.66 -8.46
C ASN A 152 -44.14 56.88 -7.32
N GLY A 153 -43.39 56.27 -6.41
CA GLY A 153 -43.92 55.50 -5.27
C GLY A 153 -44.32 54.06 -5.61
N ALA A 154 -44.11 53.60 -6.85
CA ALA A 154 -44.35 52.20 -7.21
C ALA A 154 -43.22 51.30 -6.70
N ALA A 155 -43.57 50.17 -6.09
CA ALA A 155 -42.63 49.14 -5.63
C ALA A 155 -42.58 47.99 -6.64
N TYR A 156 -41.38 47.58 -7.05
CA TYR A 156 -41.16 46.41 -7.89
C TYR A 156 -40.17 45.45 -7.23
N ILE A 157 -40.47 44.15 -7.27
CA ILE A 157 -39.70 43.08 -6.63
C ILE A 157 -39.13 42.22 -7.78
N ASP A 158 -37.80 42.13 -7.87
CA ASP A 158 -37.11 41.41 -8.96
C ASP A 158 -37.28 39.89 -8.85
N THR A 159 -37.27 39.32 -7.65
CA THR A 159 -37.36 37.86 -7.40
C THR A 159 -38.11 37.55 -6.10
N MET A 160 -38.82 36.42 -6.04
CA MET A 160 -39.46 35.90 -4.83
C MET A 160 -39.00 34.46 -4.57
N ASP A 161 -38.72 34.14 -3.31
CA ASP A 161 -38.32 32.80 -2.87
C ASP A 161 -39.56 31.94 -2.60
N MET A 162 -40.29 31.53 -3.65
CA MET A 162 -41.52 30.74 -3.52
C MET A 162 -41.26 29.23 -3.68
N PRO A 163 -41.88 28.36 -2.86
CA PRO A 163 -41.90 26.92 -3.11
C PRO A 163 -42.69 26.67 -4.39
N ARG A 164 -42.04 26.14 -5.42
CA ARG A 164 -42.68 25.79 -6.68
C ARG A 164 -43.73 24.70 -6.40
N LEU A 165 -45.00 24.96 -6.72
CA LEU A 165 -45.96 23.89 -7.01
C LEU A 165 -45.59 23.33 -8.39
N GLN A 166 -44.47 22.63 -8.48
CA GLN A 166 -44.18 21.78 -9.62
C GLN A 166 -45.15 20.60 -9.56
N VAL A 167 -45.78 20.32 -10.69
CA VAL A 167 -46.25 18.97 -10.97
C VAL A 167 -45.00 18.07 -10.83
N GLU A 168 -44.95 17.26 -9.78
CA GLU A 168 -43.88 16.32 -9.44
C GLU A 168 -43.64 15.32 -10.58
N HIS A 169 -43.05 15.68 -11.72
CA HIS A 169 -42.81 14.72 -12.80
C HIS A 169 -41.45 14.92 -13.49
N GLN A 170 -40.55 13.96 -13.22
CA GLN A 170 -39.79 13.15 -14.20
C GLN A 170 -38.35 13.54 -14.55
N SER A 171 -37.92 14.80 -14.47
CA SER A 171 -36.49 15.13 -14.73
C SER A 171 -35.56 14.88 -13.54
N THR A 172 -36.07 14.84 -12.31
CA THR A 172 -35.31 14.46 -11.10
C THR A 172 -35.08 12.96 -11.00
N ASP A 173 -35.88 12.15 -11.70
CA ASP A 173 -35.83 10.70 -11.57
C ASP A 173 -34.62 10.09 -12.28
N ILE A 174 -34.19 10.66 -13.43
CA ILE A 174 -32.96 10.21 -14.11
C ILE A 174 -31.70 10.54 -13.27
N VAL A 175 -31.69 11.72 -12.63
CA VAL A 175 -30.60 12.14 -11.74
C VAL A 175 -30.60 11.28 -10.46
N GLY A 176 -31.76 11.03 -9.87
CA GLY A 176 -31.91 10.14 -8.72
C GLY A 176 -31.48 8.70 -9.03
N MET A 177 -31.82 8.19 -10.22
CA MET A 177 -31.40 6.89 -10.72
C MET A 177 -29.89 6.80 -10.89
N TYR A 178 -29.28 7.81 -11.51
CA TYR A 178 -27.83 7.91 -11.61
C TYR A 178 -27.16 7.96 -10.23
N CYS A 179 -27.67 8.78 -9.31
CA CYS A 179 -27.15 8.88 -7.94
C CYS A 179 -27.25 7.53 -7.20
N TYR A 180 -28.32 6.76 -7.42
CA TYR A 180 -28.45 5.41 -6.86
C TYR A 180 -27.36 4.46 -7.37
N ILE A 181 -27.15 4.41 -8.69
CA ILE A 181 -26.09 3.56 -9.29
C ILE A 181 -24.71 4.01 -8.83
N LEU A 182 -24.44 5.32 -8.84
CA LEU A 182 -23.19 5.90 -8.36
C LEU A 182 -22.94 5.56 -6.88
N SER A 183 -23.96 5.66 -6.03
CA SER A 183 -23.88 5.32 -4.61
C SER A 183 -23.51 3.85 -4.41
N GLU A 184 -24.18 2.92 -5.09
CA GLU A 184 -23.87 1.49 -5.00
C GLU A 184 -22.44 1.20 -5.47
N VAL A 185 -21.98 1.83 -6.57
CA VAL A 185 -20.61 1.67 -7.08
C VAL A 185 -19.58 2.22 -6.10
N LYS A 186 -19.75 3.44 -5.60
CA LYS A 186 -18.84 4.06 -4.63
C LYS A 186 -18.75 3.26 -3.34
N GLN A 187 -19.88 2.71 -2.87
CA GLN A 187 -19.89 1.82 -1.72
C GLN A 187 -19.03 0.57 -1.94
N GLN A 188 -19.06 -0.04 -3.13
CA GLN A 188 -18.19 -1.19 -3.46
C GLN A 188 -16.71 -0.79 -3.59
N LEU A 189 -16.43 0.44 -4.03
CA LEU A 189 -15.07 0.99 -4.08
C LEU A 189 -14.53 1.36 -2.69
N GLY A 190 -15.43 1.56 -1.71
CA GLY A 190 -15.08 2.05 -0.37
C GLY A 190 -14.81 3.56 -0.36
N GLU A 191 -15.42 4.30 -1.28
CA GLU A 191 -15.32 5.76 -1.39
C GLU A 191 -16.45 6.45 -0.61
N ASP A 192 -16.16 7.60 -0.04
CA ASP A 192 -17.15 8.43 0.63
C ASP A 192 -18.14 9.04 -0.38
N ILE A 193 -19.41 9.13 0.04
CA ILE A 193 -20.50 9.70 -0.74
C ILE A 193 -21.04 10.90 0.04
N THR A 194 -21.25 12.02 -0.64
CA THR A 194 -21.87 13.20 -0.02
C THR A 194 -23.30 12.91 0.42
N SER A 195 -23.69 13.47 1.58
CA SER A 195 -25.01 13.24 2.17
C SER A 195 -26.15 13.61 1.21
N GLU A 196 -25.94 14.60 0.34
CA GLU A 196 -26.91 15.03 -0.65
C GLU A 196 -27.11 14.02 -1.78
N ILE A 197 -26.03 13.42 -2.32
CA ILE A 197 -26.13 12.33 -3.31
C ILE A 197 -26.81 11.13 -2.69
N GLN A 198 -26.49 10.83 -1.44
CA GLN A 198 -27.13 9.75 -0.70
C GLN A 198 -28.65 9.99 -0.53
N LEU A 199 -29.07 11.22 -0.22
CA LEU A 199 -30.49 11.58 -0.14
C LEU A 199 -31.21 11.44 -1.50
N LEU A 200 -30.57 11.82 -2.61
CA LEU A 200 -31.13 11.65 -3.95
C LEU A 200 -31.26 10.16 -4.32
N ALA A 201 -30.24 9.36 -3.99
CA ALA A 201 -30.24 7.91 -4.17
C ALA A 201 -31.32 7.22 -3.34
N GLU A 202 -31.45 7.56 -2.06
CA GLU A 202 -32.48 7.05 -1.15
C GLU A 202 -33.89 7.48 -1.61
N GLY A 203 -34.03 8.72 -2.07
CA GLY A 203 -35.28 9.23 -2.63
C GLY A 203 -35.72 8.47 -3.88
N PHE A 204 -34.79 8.03 -4.73
CA PHE A 204 -35.07 7.14 -5.86
C PHE A 204 -35.41 5.73 -5.38
N ALA A 205 -34.58 5.15 -4.52
CA ALA A 205 -34.75 3.80 -4.01
C ALA A 205 -36.10 3.62 -3.29
N ASN A 206 -36.52 4.58 -2.46
CA ASN A 206 -37.80 4.53 -1.75
C ASN A 206 -39.02 4.61 -2.69
N ARG A 207 -38.88 5.26 -3.86
CA ARG A 207 -39.98 5.42 -4.82
C ARG A 207 -40.13 4.21 -5.73
N TYR A 208 -39.04 3.53 -6.05
CA TYR A 208 -39.02 2.55 -7.13
C TYR A 208 -38.47 1.16 -6.77
N LEU A 209 -37.71 1.04 -5.68
CA LEU A 209 -37.02 -0.19 -5.29
C LEU A 209 -37.54 -0.71 -3.93
N SER A 210 -37.29 -1.99 -3.66
CA SER A 210 -37.58 -2.57 -2.35
C SER A 210 -36.41 -2.34 -1.38
N ALA A 211 -36.68 -2.34 -0.07
CA ALA A 211 -35.63 -2.18 0.96
C ALA A 211 -34.52 -3.26 0.91
N LYS A 212 -34.74 -4.37 0.19
CA LYS A 212 -33.77 -5.46 0.04
C LYS A 212 -33.03 -5.43 -1.30
N SER A 213 -33.49 -4.64 -2.27
CA SER A 213 -32.87 -4.48 -3.59
C SER A 213 -31.42 -3.99 -3.47
N GLY A 214 -30.61 -4.31 -4.46
CA GLY A 214 -29.19 -3.95 -4.51
C GLY A 214 -28.53 -4.48 -5.77
N LEU A 215 -27.70 -3.64 -6.39
CA LEU A 215 -27.06 -3.97 -7.67
C LEU A 215 -25.99 -5.06 -7.53
N PHE A 216 -25.38 -5.16 -6.34
CA PHE A 216 -24.26 -6.04 -6.05
C PHE A 216 -24.55 -7.08 -4.96
N LYS A 217 -25.84 -7.41 -4.77
CA LYS A 217 -26.31 -8.47 -3.85
C LYS A 217 -26.76 -9.68 -4.64
N GLU A 218 -26.16 -10.84 -4.38
CA GLU A 218 -26.41 -12.08 -5.14
C GLU A 218 -27.92 -12.38 -5.34
N GLU A 219 -28.71 -12.31 -4.27
CA GLU A 219 -30.13 -12.69 -4.29
C GLU A 219 -31.02 -11.76 -5.13
N TYR A 220 -30.65 -10.48 -5.28
CA TYR A 220 -31.52 -9.42 -5.84
C TYR A 220 -30.91 -8.69 -7.04
N CYS A 221 -29.68 -9.02 -7.42
CA CYS A 221 -28.92 -8.35 -8.47
C CYS A 221 -29.66 -8.31 -9.81
N ILE A 222 -30.12 -9.47 -10.30
CA ILE A 222 -30.83 -9.59 -11.59
C ILE A 222 -32.17 -8.85 -11.54
N GLU A 223 -32.96 -9.06 -10.48
CA GLU A 223 -34.26 -8.41 -10.30
C GLU A 223 -34.13 -6.89 -10.23
N THR A 224 -33.15 -6.38 -9.47
CA THR A 224 -32.89 -4.95 -9.33
C THR A 224 -32.51 -4.32 -10.67
N VAL A 225 -31.70 -5.01 -11.48
CA VAL A 225 -31.34 -4.55 -12.83
C VAL A 225 -32.53 -4.48 -13.77
N GLU A 226 -33.40 -5.49 -13.78
CA GLU A 226 -34.60 -5.46 -14.63
C GLU A 226 -35.56 -4.34 -14.22
N ILE A 227 -35.77 -4.13 -12.91
CA ILE A 227 -36.55 -2.99 -12.43
C ILE A 227 -35.96 -1.66 -12.90
N ILE A 228 -34.63 -1.51 -12.83
CA ILE A 228 -33.91 -0.32 -13.28
C ILE A 228 -34.05 -0.11 -14.79
N LYS A 229 -34.03 -1.17 -15.61
CA LYS A 229 -34.31 -1.11 -17.05
C LYS A 229 -35.72 -0.58 -17.32
N ASP A 230 -36.71 -1.19 -16.68
CA ASP A 230 -38.12 -0.81 -16.84
C ASP A 230 -38.32 0.66 -16.45
N ILE A 231 -37.69 1.12 -15.37
CA ILE A 231 -37.76 2.51 -14.93
C ILE A 231 -37.08 3.44 -15.93
N LEU A 232 -35.92 3.06 -16.50
CA LEU A 232 -35.24 3.88 -17.50
C LEU A 232 -36.13 4.12 -18.72
N GLU A 233 -36.77 3.06 -19.22
CA GLU A 233 -37.71 3.13 -20.35
C GLU A 233 -38.93 4.01 -20.02
N ILE A 234 -39.47 3.89 -18.80
CA ILE A 234 -40.56 4.75 -18.31
C ILE A 234 -40.12 6.22 -18.26
N ILE A 235 -38.93 6.52 -17.74
CA ILE A 235 -38.38 7.87 -17.68
C ILE A 235 -38.18 8.40 -19.10
N GLU A 236 -37.64 7.59 -20.01
CA GLU A 236 -37.40 7.94 -21.40
C GLU A 236 -38.69 8.34 -22.13
N HIS A 237 -39.75 7.56 -21.95
CA HIS A 237 -41.05 7.82 -22.59
C HIS A 237 -41.79 9.01 -22.01
N LYS A 238 -41.59 9.31 -20.72
CA LYS A 238 -42.33 10.36 -20.04
C LYS A 238 -41.62 11.72 -20.03
N THR A 239 -40.29 11.75 -20.21
CA THR A 239 -39.51 13.00 -20.22
C THR A 239 -39.78 13.80 -21.51
N PRO A 240 -40.45 14.97 -21.45
CA PRO A 240 -40.86 15.70 -22.64
C PRO A 240 -39.74 16.52 -23.28
N ILE A 241 -38.73 16.95 -22.52
CA ILE A 241 -37.58 17.73 -22.99
C ILE A 241 -36.29 17.02 -22.56
N LYS A 242 -35.48 16.62 -23.55
CA LYS A 242 -34.21 15.92 -23.35
C LYS A 242 -33.06 16.85 -23.74
N ASP A 243 -32.39 17.45 -22.77
CA ASP A 243 -31.22 18.29 -22.97
C ASP A 243 -29.92 17.46 -23.00
N ALA A 244 -28.78 18.11 -23.22
CA ALA A 244 -27.49 17.42 -23.29
C ALA A 244 -27.16 16.70 -21.96
N ASP A 245 -27.47 17.35 -20.82
CA ASP A 245 -27.24 16.81 -19.49
C ASP A 245 -28.08 15.51 -19.27
N TYR A 246 -29.35 15.50 -19.70
CA TYR A 246 -30.19 14.29 -19.69
C TYR A 246 -29.57 13.14 -20.49
N TRP A 247 -29.12 13.42 -21.72
CA TRP A 247 -28.54 12.38 -22.57
C TRP A 247 -27.24 11.81 -22.00
N ASP A 248 -26.43 12.64 -21.34
CA ASP A 248 -25.23 12.14 -20.67
C ASP A 248 -25.56 11.15 -19.54
N PHE A 249 -26.53 11.49 -18.68
CA PHE A 249 -27.00 10.56 -17.63
C PHE A 249 -27.64 9.30 -18.22
N HIS A 250 -28.53 9.47 -19.20
CA HIS A 250 -29.19 8.35 -19.87
C HIS A 250 -28.16 7.39 -20.48
N ASN A 251 -27.20 7.91 -21.25
CA ASN A 251 -26.16 7.10 -21.89
C ASN A 251 -25.29 6.38 -20.86
N ALA A 252 -24.93 7.03 -19.75
CA ALA A 252 -24.14 6.41 -18.70
C ALA A 252 -24.91 5.26 -18.02
N ILE A 253 -26.19 5.48 -17.68
CA ILE A 253 -27.07 4.47 -17.09
C ILE A 253 -27.33 3.33 -18.08
N GLU A 254 -27.67 3.64 -19.33
CA GLU A 254 -27.95 2.67 -20.38
C GLU A 254 -26.73 1.77 -20.61
N LEU A 255 -25.53 2.35 -20.74
CA LEU A 255 -24.30 1.58 -20.85
C LEU A 255 -24.01 0.73 -19.61
N PHE A 256 -24.40 1.19 -18.42
CA PHE A 256 -24.23 0.41 -17.19
C PHE A 256 -25.16 -0.81 -17.14
N VAL A 257 -26.43 -0.57 -17.43
CA VAL A 257 -27.50 -1.53 -17.27
C VAL A 257 -27.54 -2.49 -18.46
N TYR A 258 -27.53 -1.96 -19.68
CA TYR A 258 -27.57 -2.68 -20.95
C TYR A 258 -26.21 -2.90 -21.58
N GLY A 259 -25.09 -2.51 -20.95
CA GLY A 259 -23.74 -2.85 -21.44
C GLY A 259 -23.64 -4.34 -21.73
N GLU A 260 -23.92 -4.70 -22.99
CA GLU A 260 -24.23 -6.05 -23.40
C GLU A 260 -22.91 -6.78 -23.64
N LEU A 261 -22.57 -7.68 -22.72
CA LEU A 261 -21.56 -8.71 -22.96
C LEU A 261 -21.99 -9.67 -24.08
N SER A 262 -23.28 -9.69 -24.44
CA SER A 262 -23.90 -10.55 -25.45
C SER A 262 -23.46 -10.23 -26.88
N GLN A 263 -23.31 -8.96 -27.26
CA GLN A 263 -23.03 -8.56 -28.65
C GLN A 263 -21.54 -8.40 -29.00
N GLN A 264 -20.64 -8.44 -28.02
CA GLN A 264 -19.21 -8.33 -28.30
C GLN A 264 -18.65 -9.64 -28.88
N SER A 265 -17.92 -9.50 -29.99
CA SER A 265 -17.06 -10.53 -30.57
C SER A 265 -16.09 -11.09 -29.51
N GLU A 266 -15.77 -12.38 -29.58
CA GLU A 266 -14.83 -13.08 -28.70
C GLU A 266 -13.56 -12.26 -28.37
N GLY A 267 -13.03 -12.42 -27.15
CA GLY A 267 -11.77 -11.81 -26.72
C GLY A 267 -11.83 -11.06 -25.39
N GLU A 268 -10.78 -10.25 -25.15
CA GLU A 268 -10.56 -9.52 -23.89
C GLU A 268 -11.51 -8.33 -23.78
N ILE A 269 -12.23 -8.26 -22.65
CA ILE A 269 -13.32 -7.31 -22.43
C ILE A 269 -12.87 -6.19 -21.48
N TRP A 270 -12.22 -6.56 -20.38
CA TRP A 270 -11.78 -5.65 -19.34
C TRP A 270 -10.51 -6.19 -18.69
N GLY A 271 -9.53 -5.34 -18.37
CA GLY A 271 -8.31 -5.76 -17.67
C GLY A 271 -7.03 -5.30 -18.35
N THR A 272 -5.92 -5.97 -18.06
CA THR A 272 -4.60 -5.65 -18.63
C THR A 272 -3.87 -6.90 -19.08
N LYS A 273 -3.16 -6.82 -20.20
CA LYS A 273 -2.26 -7.89 -20.69
C LYS A 273 -0.94 -7.99 -19.94
N ASN A 274 -0.46 -6.88 -19.39
CA ASN A 274 0.87 -6.77 -18.79
C ASN A 274 0.73 -6.57 -17.28
N PHE A 275 0.01 -7.49 -16.62
CA PHE A 275 -0.19 -7.39 -15.18
C PHE A 275 1.12 -7.53 -14.39
N TYR A 276 2.20 -8.01 -15.01
CA TYR A 276 3.52 -8.04 -14.37
C TYR A 276 4.03 -6.63 -14.00
N ASP A 277 3.77 -5.61 -14.82
CA ASP A 277 4.14 -4.22 -14.52
C ASP A 277 3.32 -3.66 -13.34
N VAL A 278 2.04 -4.02 -13.30
CA VAL A 278 1.14 -3.65 -12.20
C VAL A 278 1.59 -4.31 -10.90
N TRP A 279 1.94 -5.60 -10.95
CA TRP A 279 2.49 -6.35 -9.82
C TRP A 279 3.81 -5.74 -9.32
N GLU A 280 4.72 -5.41 -10.24
CA GLU A 280 5.98 -4.76 -9.92
C GLU A 280 5.76 -3.40 -9.25
N SER A 281 4.91 -2.54 -9.83
CA SER A 281 4.51 -1.25 -9.26
C SER A 281 4.02 -1.37 -7.82
N MET A 282 3.14 -2.35 -7.57
CA MET A 282 2.59 -2.62 -6.24
C MET A 282 3.68 -3.01 -5.25
N CYS A 283 4.55 -3.95 -5.60
CA CYS A 283 5.66 -4.39 -4.75
C CYS A 283 6.67 -3.28 -4.46
N LEU A 284 7.04 -2.49 -5.48
CA LEU A 284 7.97 -1.38 -5.33
C LEU A 284 7.39 -0.27 -4.46
N THR A 285 6.09 0.05 -4.63
CA THR A 285 5.40 1.02 -3.76
C THR A 285 5.36 0.54 -2.33
N TYR A 286 5.09 -0.75 -2.10
CA TYR A 286 5.14 -1.34 -0.77
C TYR A 286 6.52 -1.23 -0.13
N LEU A 287 7.59 -1.56 -0.87
CA LEU A 287 8.98 -1.41 -0.41
C LEU A 287 9.29 0.03 0.00
N ALA A 288 8.91 0.99 -0.84
CA ALA A 288 9.12 2.42 -0.61
C ALA A 288 8.41 2.95 0.64
N LYS A 289 7.23 2.39 0.97
CA LYS A 289 6.47 2.78 2.17
C LYS A 289 6.97 2.10 3.44
N SER A 290 7.39 0.84 3.34
CA SER A 290 7.70 -0.04 4.47
C SER A 290 9.13 0.10 4.99
N ILE A 291 10.06 0.50 4.12
CA ILE A 291 11.49 0.62 4.45
C ILE A 291 11.85 2.10 4.61
N HIS A 292 12.67 2.40 5.63
CA HIS A 292 13.20 3.75 5.81
C HIS A 292 13.99 4.18 4.55
N PRO A 293 13.71 5.36 3.96
CA PRO A 293 14.32 5.78 2.68
C PRO A 293 15.84 5.68 2.62
N SER A 294 16.54 5.96 3.74
CA SER A 294 18.00 5.85 3.79
C SER A 294 18.54 4.43 3.57
N ARG A 295 17.73 3.39 3.84
CA ARG A 295 18.05 1.97 3.62
C ARG A 295 17.65 1.48 2.23
N LEU A 296 16.82 2.21 1.51
CA LEU A 296 16.45 1.93 0.12
C LEU A 296 17.53 2.51 -0.81
N LEU A 297 18.53 1.69 -1.13
CA LEU A 297 19.73 2.14 -1.84
C LEU A 297 19.45 2.34 -3.33
N TYR A 298 18.64 1.48 -3.92
CA TYR A 298 18.15 1.57 -5.28
C TYR A 298 16.71 1.10 -5.35
N ILE A 299 15.91 1.72 -6.22
CA ILE A 299 14.59 1.26 -6.60
C ILE A 299 14.34 1.66 -8.05
N ASP A 300 13.73 0.78 -8.84
CA ASP A 300 13.27 1.18 -10.16
C ASP A 300 12.09 2.16 -10.01
N SER A 301 12.25 3.35 -10.58
CA SER A 301 11.30 4.44 -10.50
C SER A 301 10.33 4.52 -11.69
N ASN A 302 10.45 3.62 -12.67
CA ASN A 302 9.65 3.68 -13.91
C ASN A 302 8.16 3.55 -13.61
N ASN A 303 7.80 2.64 -12.71
CA ASN A 303 6.43 2.29 -12.36
C ASN A 303 5.93 2.93 -11.05
N LEU A 304 6.67 3.90 -10.48
CA LEU A 304 6.31 4.56 -9.21
C LEU A 304 5.70 5.95 -9.42
N SER A 305 4.78 6.35 -8.53
CA SER A 305 4.23 7.71 -8.53
C SER A 305 5.28 8.76 -8.17
N SER A 306 5.05 10.00 -8.61
CA SER A 306 5.99 11.11 -8.38
C SER A 306 6.16 11.43 -6.89
N ASP A 307 5.08 11.30 -6.11
CA ASP A 307 5.10 11.54 -4.66
C ASP A 307 6.01 10.56 -3.92
N VAL A 308 5.93 9.27 -4.29
CA VAL A 308 6.75 8.21 -3.69
C VAL A 308 8.22 8.45 -4.00
N ILE A 309 8.54 8.80 -5.25
CA ILE A 309 9.92 9.09 -5.68
C ILE A 309 10.48 10.29 -4.91
N THR A 310 9.70 11.37 -4.81
CA THR A 310 10.11 12.58 -4.09
C THR A 310 10.43 12.27 -2.63
N ARG A 311 9.61 11.45 -1.96
CA ARG A 311 9.86 10.99 -0.59
C ARG A 311 11.18 10.22 -0.46
N ILE A 312 11.52 9.38 -1.44
CA ILE A 312 12.74 8.56 -1.41
C ILE A 312 13.97 9.44 -1.68
N GLU A 313 13.90 10.36 -2.63
CA GLU A 313 15.02 11.20 -3.06
C GLU A 313 15.39 12.29 -2.05
N ASN A 314 14.43 12.75 -1.23
CA ASN A 314 14.66 13.78 -0.22
C ASN A 314 15.56 13.31 0.94
N GLU A 315 15.74 12.01 1.13
CA GLU A 315 16.51 11.45 2.23
C GLU A 315 17.89 10.96 1.75
N PRO A 316 18.98 11.32 2.45
CA PRO A 316 20.30 10.84 2.08
C PRO A 316 20.42 9.33 2.30
N LYS A 317 20.67 8.60 1.20
CA LYS A 317 20.92 7.16 1.21
C LYS A 317 22.18 6.82 2.00
N LEU A 318 22.15 5.70 2.72
CA LEU A 318 23.32 5.21 3.47
C LEU A 318 24.49 4.85 2.54
N LEU A 319 24.17 4.32 1.36
CA LEU A 319 25.11 3.99 0.30
C LEU A 319 24.51 4.40 -1.05
N ASN A 320 25.29 5.11 -1.86
CA ASN A 320 24.89 5.43 -3.23
C ASN A 320 25.37 4.32 -4.17
N VAL A 321 24.44 3.56 -4.75
CA VAL A 321 24.73 2.45 -5.67
C VAL A 321 24.35 2.77 -7.13
N ASN A 322 23.73 3.94 -7.38
CA ASN A 322 23.16 4.28 -8.69
C ASN A 322 24.20 4.27 -9.82
N ASN A 323 25.41 4.75 -9.54
CA ASN A 323 26.47 4.82 -10.56
C ASN A 323 26.95 3.43 -11.01
N SER A 324 26.90 2.45 -10.12
CA SER A 324 27.45 1.10 -10.33
C SER A 324 26.46 0.19 -11.04
N LEU A 325 25.18 0.57 -11.03
CA LEU A 325 24.07 -0.10 -11.67
C LEU A 325 23.58 0.61 -12.94
N LYS A 326 24.31 1.63 -13.45
CA LYS A 326 23.86 2.47 -14.59
C LYS A 326 23.35 1.72 -15.83
N ASN A 327 23.85 0.52 -16.09
CA ASN A 327 23.48 -0.29 -17.27
C ASN A 327 22.63 -1.52 -16.91
N LEU A 328 22.30 -1.71 -15.64
CA LEU A 328 21.64 -2.89 -15.10
C LEU A 328 20.62 -2.44 -14.06
N ARG A 329 19.34 -2.66 -14.35
CA ARG A 329 18.24 -2.19 -13.51
C ARG A 329 17.69 -3.37 -12.69
N PRO A 330 18.21 -3.65 -11.48
CA PRO A 330 17.48 -4.48 -10.53
C PRO A 330 16.19 -3.76 -10.14
N ASP A 331 15.21 -4.47 -9.60
CA ASP A 331 13.94 -3.80 -9.24
C ASP A 331 14.12 -3.01 -7.93
N ALA A 332 14.84 -3.57 -6.95
CA ALA A 332 15.28 -2.83 -5.77
C ALA A 332 16.58 -3.36 -5.16
N VAL A 333 17.31 -2.49 -4.46
CA VAL A 333 18.44 -2.86 -3.60
C VAL A 333 18.25 -2.19 -2.25
N ILE A 334 18.22 -2.99 -1.19
CA ILE A 334 18.01 -2.51 0.18
C ILE A 334 19.17 -2.92 1.08
N LEU A 335 19.45 -2.09 2.08
CA LEU A 335 20.22 -2.51 3.24
C LEU A 335 19.27 -3.18 4.22
N ASP A 336 19.32 -4.50 4.29
CA ASP A 336 18.46 -5.29 5.15
C ASP A 336 19.20 -5.76 6.41
N ASN A 337 18.43 -6.06 7.44
CA ASN A 337 18.95 -6.65 8.68
C ASN A 337 18.76 -8.17 8.58
N LEU A 338 19.76 -8.95 8.97
CA LEU A 338 19.66 -10.42 9.05
C LEU A 338 18.53 -10.91 9.97
N TYR A 339 18.09 -10.04 10.86
CA TYR A 339 17.09 -10.32 11.87
C TYR A 339 16.04 -9.22 11.83
N ASN A 340 14.76 -9.62 11.88
CA ASN A 340 13.69 -8.65 12.04
C ASN A 340 13.73 -8.09 13.47
N ILE A 341 14.37 -6.94 13.61
CA ILE A 341 14.57 -6.22 14.88
C ILE A 341 13.21 -5.89 15.53
N GLN A 342 12.13 -5.79 14.74
CA GLN A 342 10.79 -5.46 15.26
C GLN A 342 9.98 -6.67 15.75
N GLN A 343 10.42 -7.90 15.51
CA GLN A 343 9.71 -9.14 15.89
C GLN A 343 10.51 -10.01 16.88
N VAL A 344 11.45 -9.42 17.61
CA VAL A 344 12.22 -10.15 18.62
C VAL A 344 11.33 -10.42 19.84
N GLU A 345 10.79 -11.63 19.94
CA GLU A 345 10.01 -12.05 21.10
C GLU A 345 10.92 -12.24 22.33
N ILE A 346 10.43 -11.80 23.49
CA ILE A 346 11.06 -12.06 24.78
C ILE A 346 10.63 -13.47 25.20
N THR A 347 11.51 -14.44 24.97
CA THR A 347 11.20 -15.86 25.21
C THR A 347 11.57 -16.31 26.62
N SER A 348 12.15 -15.45 27.45
CA SER A 348 12.74 -15.84 28.74
C SER A 348 12.66 -14.76 29.81
N ASN A 349 12.38 -15.19 31.05
CA ASN A 349 12.55 -14.37 32.23
C ASN A 349 14.02 -14.37 32.65
N TYR A 350 14.62 -13.18 32.83
CA TYR A 350 16.01 -13.07 33.25
C TYR A 350 16.12 -12.66 34.72
N HIS A 351 16.94 -13.37 35.49
CA HIS A 351 17.18 -13.01 36.88
C HIS A 351 18.49 -12.26 37.02
N LEU A 352 18.40 -11.04 37.56
CA LEU A 352 19.53 -10.17 37.84
C LEU A 352 19.77 -10.12 39.34
N ARG A 353 21.02 -10.35 39.75
CA ARG A 353 21.49 -10.11 41.11
C ARG A 353 22.40 -8.88 41.12
N ARG A 354 22.09 -7.90 41.95
CA ARG A 354 22.94 -6.71 42.12
C ARG A 354 24.35 -7.09 42.61
N LEU A 355 25.37 -6.40 42.10
CA LEU A 355 26.76 -6.57 42.52
C LEU A 355 27.26 -5.27 43.15
N SER A 356 28.06 -5.37 44.21
CA SER A 356 28.67 -4.21 44.89
C SER A 356 29.92 -3.69 44.16
N TRP A 357 29.91 -3.71 42.82
CA TRP A 357 31.04 -3.23 42.02
C TRP A 357 30.97 -1.71 41.89
N ASN A 358 32.08 -1.05 42.18
CA ASN A 358 32.18 0.40 42.23
C ASN A 358 33.00 0.93 41.04
N ASP A 359 32.29 1.51 40.06
CA ASP A 359 32.86 2.22 38.92
C ASP A 359 32.91 3.73 39.24
N TYR A 360 33.95 4.18 39.95
CA TYR A 360 34.12 5.60 40.31
C TYR A 360 32.89 6.23 41.00
N HIS A 361 32.38 5.51 41.99
CA HIS A 361 31.16 5.77 42.74
C HIS A 361 29.85 5.49 42.00
N TYR A 362 29.88 4.86 40.82
CA TYR A 362 28.68 4.32 40.18
C TYR A 362 28.53 2.82 40.48
N GLU A 363 27.31 2.40 40.80
CA GLU A 363 26.95 1.01 41.09
C GLU A 363 25.94 0.52 40.04
N THR A 364 26.43 -0.16 39.02
CA THR A 364 25.66 -0.44 37.77
C THR A 364 25.73 -1.91 37.36
N ALA A 365 26.46 -2.73 38.10
CA ALA A 365 26.78 -4.10 37.73
C ALA A 365 25.78 -5.11 38.29
N PHE A 366 25.42 -6.08 37.45
CA PHE A 366 24.52 -7.18 37.78
C PHE A 366 25.15 -8.50 37.36
N ARG A 367 24.87 -9.56 38.13
CA ARG A 367 25.06 -10.93 37.69
C ARG A 367 23.74 -11.41 37.09
N CYS A 368 23.75 -11.74 35.81
CA CYS A 368 22.61 -12.36 35.13
C CYS A 368 22.73 -13.89 35.20
N THR A 369 21.61 -14.59 35.38
CA THR A 369 21.58 -16.07 35.39
C THR A 369 21.66 -16.69 34.00
N ASN A 370 21.46 -15.92 32.93
CA ASN A 370 21.58 -16.42 31.56
C ASN A 370 23.03 -16.87 31.29
N ALA A 371 23.16 -17.99 30.56
CA ALA A 371 24.43 -18.64 30.35
C ALA A 371 25.47 -17.77 29.62
N TYR A 372 25.00 -16.86 28.77
CA TYR A 372 25.82 -15.87 28.07
C TYR A 372 26.66 -15.02 29.04
N PHE A 373 26.14 -14.73 30.24
CA PHE A 373 26.79 -13.88 31.23
C PHE A 373 27.52 -14.65 32.35
N HIS A 374 27.66 -15.98 32.27
CA HIS A 374 28.17 -16.82 33.38
C HIS A 374 29.48 -16.35 34.03
N LYS A 375 30.31 -15.57 33.32
CA LYS A 375 31.62 -15.09 33.78
C LYS A 375 31.80 -13.57 33.72
N LYS A 376 30.82 -12.80 33.24
CA LYS A 376 30.95 -11.35 33.04
C LYS A 376 29.78 -10.60 33.69
N PRO A 377 30.03 -9.51 34.42
CA PRO A 377 28.95 -8.66 34.93
C PRO A 377 28.24 -7.97 33.77
N LEU A 378 26.91 -7.93 33.82
CA LEU A 378 26.08 -7.09 32.96
C LEU A 378 26.01 -5.70 33.57
N LYS A 379 26.32 -4.65 32.80
CA LYS A 379 26.19 -3.26 33.27
C LYS A 379 24.91 -2.64 32.72
N ILE A 380 24.12 -2.03 33.60
CA ILE A 380 22.90 -1.30 33.26
C ILE A 380 22.95 0.07 33.93
N VAL A 381 22.66 1.12 33.17
CA VAL A 381 22.69 2.52 33.61
C VAL A 381 21.43 3.25 33.14
N TYR A 382 21.18 4.43 33.71
CA TYR A 382 20.18 5.36 33.21
C TYR A 382 20.77 6.78 33.20
N ALA A 383 20.19 7.67 32.38
CA ALA A 383 20.65 9.05 32.27
C ALA A 383 20.61 9.77 33.62
N ASN A 384 21.63 10.58 33.90
CA ASN A 384 21.73 11.39 35.13
C ASN A 384 21.70 10.59 36.44
N GLN A 385 22.13 9.32 36.42
CA GLN A 385 22.29 8.50 37.62
C GLN A 385 23.17 9.19 38.68
N GLN A 386 22.72 9.19 39.93
CA GLN A 386 23.49 9.74 41.04
C GLN A 386 24.55 8.74 41.54
N LYS A 387 25.72 9.26 41.93
CA LYS A 387 26.78 8.46 42.56
C LYS A 387 26.26 7.79 43.84
N LYS A 388 26.71 6.57 44.10
CA LYS A 388 26.34 5.69 45.23
C LYS A 388 24.87 5.23 45.21
N ASN A 389 24.09 5.60 44.19
CA ASN A 389 22.78 5.01 43.96
C ASN A 389 22.91 3.87 42.95
N HIS A 390 22.60 2.64 43.37
CA HIS A 390 22.65 1.50 42.48
C HIS A 390 21.46 1.52 41.50
N THR A 391 21.71 1.21 40.23
CA THR A 391 20.66 1.06 39.19
C THR A 391 19.52 0.12 39.61
N PHE A 392 19.78 -0.84 40.50
CA PHE A 392 18.81 -1.76 41.08
C PHE A 392 17.62 -1.04 41.70
N TYR A 393 17.84 0.08 42.38
CA TYR A 393 16.79 0.81 43.11
C TYR A 393 15.80 1.53 42.20
N GLU A 394 16.20 1.83 40.97
CA GLU A 394 15.30 2.34 39.94
C GLU A 394 14.58 1.21 39.22
N LEU A 395 15.31 0.13 38.86
CA LEU A 395 14.72 -1.04 38.21
C LEU A 395 13.68 -1.75 39.09
N GLN A 396 13.87 -1.84 40.41
CA GLN A 396 12.90 -2.45 41.31
C GLN A 396 11.54 -1.74 41.34
N LYS A 397 11.45 -0.49 40.85
CA LYS A 397 10.18 0.24 40.74
C LYS A 397 9.34 -0.26 39.57
N LEU A 398 9.96 -0.91 38.59
CA LEU A 398 9.37 -1.33 37.33
C LEU A 398 9.27 -2.86 37.21
N TYR A 399 10.21 -3.61 37.81
CA TYR A 399 10.35 -5.06 37.62
C TYR A 399 10.13 -5.85 38.92
N ILE A 400 9.80 -7.13 38.75
CA ILE A 400 9.42 -8.03 39.83
C ILE A 400 10.63 -8.32 40.73
N THR A 401 10.47 -8.09 42.03
CA THR A 401 11.42 -8.55 43.06
C THR A 401 10.89 -9.84 43.68
N PRO A 402 11.60 -10.97 43.57
CA PRO A 402 11.14 -12.23 44.18
C PRO A 402 11.00 -12.10 45.70
N ALA A 403 9.89 -12.62 46.25
CA ALA A 403 9.67 -12.64 47.69
C ALA A 403 10.85 -13.35 48.39
N ASN A 404 11.39 -12.72 49.44
CA ASN A 404 12.50 -13.23 50.26
C ASN A 404 13.88 -13.32 49.57
N GLN A 405 14.10 -12.69 48.42
CA GLN A 405 15.43 -12.60 47.78
C GLN A 405 15.90 -11.15 47.63
N HIS A 406 16.46 -10.59 48.71
CA HIS A 406 16.99 -9.22 48.68
C HIS A 406 18.12 -9.06 47.64
N GLY A 407 17.99 -8.07 46.77
CA GLY A 407 18.98 -7.76 45.74
C GLY A 407 18.83 -8.56 44.44
N TYR A 408 17.71 -9.25 44.24
CA TYR A 408 17.35 -9.93 43.00
C TYR A 408 16.20 -9.24 42.27
N LEU A 409 16.25 -9.22 40.95
CA LEU A 409 15.19 -8.73 40.05
C LEU A 409 14.91 -9.76 38.98
N THR A 410 13.65 -9.89 38.59
CA THR A 410 13.22 -10.66 37.42
C THR A 410 12.80 -9.68 36.33
N ILE A 411 13.54 -9.67 35.23
CA ILE A 411 13.23 -8.94 34.01
C ILE A 411 12.40 -9.87 33.13
N ASN A 412 11.10 -9.61 33.09
CA ASN A 412 10.10 -10.35 32.33
C ASN A 412 9.58 -9.59 31.10
N ASP A 413 10.11 -8.38 30.88
CA ASP A 413 9.81 -7.52 29.75
C ASP A 413 11.05 -6.68 29.42
N ARG A 414 11.04 -6.02 28.26
CA ARG A 414 12.11 -5.14 27.80
C ARG A 414 12.38 -4.05 28.85
N LEU A 415 13.66 -3.69 28.99
CA LEU A 415 14.04 -2.53 29.79
C LEU A 415 13.34 -1.26 29.30
N SER A 416 12.82 -0.44 30.20
CA SER A 416 12.33 0.90 29.83
C SER A 416 13.42 1.67 29.08
N ASP A 417 13.00 2.44 28.09
CA ASP A 417 13.79 3.32 27.22
C ASP A 417 14.77 4.27 27.94
N VAL A 418 14.56 4.53 29.23
CA VAL A 418 15.50 5.32 30.05
C VAL A 418 16.76 4.55 30.48
N PHE A 419 16.73 3.21 30.40
CA PHE A 419 17.85 2.34 30.78
C PHE A 419 18.61 1.82 29.56
N TYR A 420 19.93 1.75 29.70
CA TYR A 420 20.86 1.28 28.69
C TYR A 420 21.78 0.23 29.27
N SER A 421 22.13 -0.77 28.47
CA SER A 421 23.15 -1.75 28.82
C SER A 421 24.25 -1.84 27.77
N PHE A 422 25.40 -2.38 28.18
CA PHE A 422 26.51 -2.62 27.29
C PHE A 422 27.31 -3.83 27.74
N TRP A 423 27.68 -4.66 26.77
CA TRP A 423 28.73 -5.65 26.90
C TRP A 423 29.43 -5.81 25.54
N ILE A 424 30.67 -6.28 25.55
CA ILE A 424 31.38 -6.53 24.30
C ILE A 424 30.77 -7.76 23.63
N ILE A 425 30.26 -7.57 22.42
CA ILE A 425 29.69 -8.62 21.58
C ILE A 425 30.75 -9.09 20.60
N ASP A 426 30.89 -10.40 20.48
CA ASP A 426 31.66 -11.01 19.40
C ASP A 426 30.74 -11.19 18.18
N ALA A 427 31.09 -10.50 17.08
CA ALA A 427 30.33 -10.49 15.84
C ALA A 427 30.14 -11.90 15.23
N GLU A 428 31.07 -12.82 15.47
CA GLU A 428 30.99 -14.20 14.97
C GLU A 428 29.96 -15.06 15.73
N THR A 429 29.55 -14.61 16.92
CA THR A 429 28.62 -15.33 17.81
C THR A 429 27.19 -14.80 17.78
N LEU A 430 26.90 -13.83 16.91
CA LEU A 430 25.58 -13.23 16.78
C LEU A 430 24.56 -14.24 16.30
N ASN A 431 23.46 -14.35 17.04
CA ASN A 431 22.32 -15.19 16.71
C ASN A 431 21.03 -14.57 17.30
N HIS A 432 19.89 -15.21 17.07
CA HIS A 432 18.59 -14.74 17.58
C HIS A 432 18.56 -14.61 19.11
N GLU A 433 19.21 -15.51 19.86
CA GLU A 433 19.24 -15.44 21.32
C GLU A 433 20.02 -14.22 21.81
N VAL A 434 21.19 -13.95 21.24
CA VAL A 434 22.01 -12.77 21.58
C VAL A 434 21.27 -11.49 21.25
N LEU A 435 20.57 -11.43 20.11
CA LEU A 435 19.77 -10.25 19.75
C LEU A 435 18.55 -10.06 20.63
N SER A 436 17.91 -11.14 21.09
CA SER A 436 16.85 -11.08 22.10
C SER A 436 17.35 -10.57 23.45
N LEU A 437 18.56 -10.95 23.86
CA LEU A 437 19.23 -10.36 25.03
C LEU A 437 19.49 -8.87 24.81
N MET A 438 20.02 -8.49 23.65
CA MET A 438 20.29 -7.10 23.31
C MET A 438 19.04 -6.23 23.30
N TYR A 439 17.94 -6.73 22.73
CA TYR A 439 16.63 -6.12 22.75
C TYR A 439 16.14 -5.95 24.19
N THR A 440 16.07 -7.05 24.95
CA THR A 440 15.53 -7.08 26.31
C THR A 440 16.27 -6.12 27.24
N PHE A 441 17.59 -6.04 27.15
CA PHE A 441 18.40 -5.20 28.02
C PHE A 441 18.72 -3.81 27.46
N ASN A 442 18.11 -3.38 26.35
CA ASN A 442 18.45 -2.10 25.69
C ASN A 442 19.95 -1.95 25.47
N HIS A 443 20.57 -2.93 24.81
CA HIS A 443 21.97 -2.84 24.47
C HIS A 443 22.20 -1.62 23.57
N VAL A 444 23.17 -0.77 23.89
CA VAL A 444 23.41 0.52 23.20
C VAL A 444 23.48 0.37 21.68
N PHE A 445 24.13 -0.70 21.17
CA PHE A 445 24.20 -0.95 19.73
C PHE A 445 22.85 -1.29 19.10
N TYR A 446 22.01 -2.05 19.82
CA TYR A 446 20.68 -2.41 19.34
C TYR A 446 19.77 -1.19 19.28
N VAL A 447 19.77 -0.40 20.35
CA VAL A 447 19.00 0.85 20.45
C VAL A 447 19.43 1.84 19.35
N ALA A 448 20.73 1.94 19.05
CA ALA A 448 21.20 2.77 17.94
C ALA A 448 20.58 2.35 16.59
N ILE A 449 20.48 1.04 16.32
CA ILE A 449 19.89 0.53 15.08
C ILE A 449 18.38 0.81 15.02
N GLU A 450 17.66 0.70 16.14
CA GLU A 450 16.26 1.10 16.22
C GLU A 450 16.06 2.60 15.90
N TYR A 451 17.00 3.45 16.30
CA TYR A 451 17.04 4.87 15.91
C TYR A 451 17.52 5.12 14.48
N GLY A 452 17.74 4.09 13.67
CA GLY A 452 18.21 4.22 12.28
C GLY A 452 19.67 4.65 12.15
N ILE A 453 20.48 4.43 13.19
CA ILE A 453 21.91 4.76 13.20
C ILE A 453 22.69 3.55 12.70
N TYR A 454 23.33 3.68 11.54
CA TYR A 454 24.12 2.60 10.90
C TYR A 454 25.58 3.01 10.61
N THR A 455 25.95 4.25 10.91
CA THR A 455 27.28 4.80 10.58
C THR A 455 28.02 5.21 11.84
N LYS A 456 29.34 5.09 11.83
CA LYS A 456 30.18 5.51 12.95
C LYS A 456 29.99 6.97 13.33
N GLU A 457 29.79 7.86 12.36
CA GLU A 457 29.68 9.29 12.62
C GLU A 457 28.39 9.60 13.40
N LYS A 458 27.25 9.02 12.97
CA LYS A 458 25.98 9.15 13.69
C LYS A 458 26.02 8.45 15.05
N PHE A 459 26.72 7.32 15.16
CA PHE A 459 26.84 6.60 16.43
C PHE A 459 27.70 7.36 17.44
N ASP A 460 28.78 8.01 17.00
CA ASP A 460 29.58 8.87 17.88
C ASP A 460 28.76 10.05 18.42
N ILE A 461 27.96 10.70 17.56
CA ILE A 461 27.01 11.75 17.98
C ILE A 461 26.01 11.20 18.99
N PHE A 462 25.42 10.03 18.72
CA PHE A 462 24.49 9.37 19.63
C PHE A 462 25.12 9.11 21.00
N CYS A 463 26.32 8.53 21.05
CA CYS A 463 27.04 8.31 22.30
C CYS A 463 27.38 9.60 23.04
N ASN A 464 27.70 10.68 22.33
CA ASN A 464 27.97 11.98 22.94
C ASN A 464 26.71 12.66 23.51
N ASN A 465 25.53 12.34 22.96
CA ASN A 465 24.24 12.81 23.47
C ASN A 465 23.71 11.99 24.66
N LEU A 466 24.29 10.82 24.94
CA LEU A 466 23.97 10.08 26.17
C LEU A 466 24.52 10.85 27.38
N GLU A 467 23.62 11.53 28.10
CA GLU A 467 23.98 12.41 29.21
C GLU A 467 24.54 11.66 30.43
N GLY A 468 25.65 12.18 30.97
CA GLY A 468 26.17 11.83 32.29
C GLY A 468 27.45 10.99 32.27
N ASP A 469 28.34 11.27 33.22
CA ASP A 469 29.61 10.57 33.40
C ASP A 469 29.45 9.05 33.55
N VAL A 470 28.29 8.58 34.01
CA VAL A 470 28.00 7.16 34.23
C VAL A 470 28.17 6.30 32.96
N PHE A 471 27.86 6.83 31.77
CA PHE A 471 28.03 6.11 30.52
C PHE A 471 29.51 5.88 30.20
N LYS A 472 30.33 6.92 30.28
CA LYS A 472 31.77 6.85 29.97
C LYS A 472 32.54 6.09 31.04
N VAL A 473 32.23 6.36 32.30
CA VAL A 473 33.02 5.92 33.46
C VAL A 473 32.60 4.54 33.97
N SER A 474 31.35 4.12 33.71
CA SER A 474 30.85 2.80 34.12
C SER A 474 30.42 1.93 32.94
N LEU A 475 29.42 2.35 32.15
CA LEU A 475 28.82 1.52 31.10
C LEU A 475 29.87 1.06 30.07
N PHE A 476 30.60 2.01 29.48
CA PHE A 476 31.62 1.74 28.46
C PHE A 476 33.02 1.50 29.04
N ARG A 477 33.16 1.43 30.37
CA ARG A 477 34.47 1.28 31.03
C ARG A 477 35.25 0.08 30.50
N ASP A 478 34.58 -1.04 30.25
CA ASP A 478 35.25 -2.26 29.82
C ASP A 478 35.81 -2.10 28.39
N ALA A 479 35.09 -1.42 27.49
CA ALA A 479 35.62 -1.08 26.16
C ALA A 479 36.90 -0.24 26.27
N TYR A 480 36.88 0.83 27.07
CA TYR A 480 38.06 1.69 27.26
C TYR A 480 39.21 0.99 28.01
N SER A 481 38.91 0.18 29.02
CA SER A 481 39.92 -0.48 29.85
C SER A 481 40.70 -1.56 29.09
N PHE A 482 40.08 -2.18 28.09
CA PHE A 482 40.72 -3.17 27.22
C PHE A 482 41.21 -2.56 25.89
N ASN A 483 41.28 -1.23 25.76
CA ASN A 483 41.67 -0.50 24.55
C ASN A 483 40.84 -0.86 23.30
N TYR A 484 39.58 -1.30 23.48
CA TYR A 484 38.68 -1.46 22.36
C TYR A 484 38.16 -0.10 21.91
N ASN A 485 38.14 0.11 20.60
CA ASN A 485 37.47 1.25 20.01
C ASN A 485 35.96 0.96 19.93
N LEU A 486 35.15 1.59 20.78
CA LEU A 486 33.70 1.40 20.84
C LEU A 486 33.03 1.65 19.47
N ILE A 487 33.52 2.64 18.72
CA ILE A 487 33.03 2.97 17.39
C ILE A 487 33.34 1.84 16.40
N GLN A 488 34.54 1.24 16.49
CA GLN A 488 34.91 0.09 15.65
C GLN A 488 34.09 -1.16 15.99
N LEU A 489 33.82 -1.40 17.28
CA LEU A 489 32.94 -2.49 17.72
C LEU A 489 31.53 -2.31 17.15
N PHE A 490 31.02 -1.08 17.12
CA PHE A 490 29.72 -0.78 16.51
C PHE A 490 29.74 -1.01 15.00
N GLU A 491 30.75 -0.52 14.26
CA GLU A 491 30.88 -0.79 12.82
C GLU A 491 30.90 -2.29 12.52
N ASN A 492 31.65 -3.07 13.30
CA ASN A 492 31.72 -4.53 13.12
C ASN A 492 30.37 -5.19 13.42
N PHE A 493 29.66 -4.73 14.45
CA PHE A 493 28.31 -5.18 14.76
C PHE A 493 27.36 -4.90 13.59
N VAL A 494 27.32 -3.66 13.07
CA VAL A 494 26.49 -3.29 11.91
C VAL A 494 26.78 -4.21 10.72
N LYS A 495 28.06 -4.43 10.38
CA LYS A 495 28.46 -5.32 9.28
C LYS A 495 28.02 -6.77 9.50
N ALA A 496 27.97 -7.23 10.74
CA ALA A 496 27.57 -8.59 11.07
C ALA A 496 26.05 -8.78 11.09
N ILE A 497 25.26 -7.73 11.33
CA ILE A 497 23.79 -7.81 11.36
C ILE A 497 23.11 -7.30 10.09
N THR A 498 23.84 -6.65 9.19
CA THR A 498 23.29 -6.11 7.93
C THR A 498 23.84 -6.82 6.72
N TYR A 499 23.04 -6.84 5.66
CA TYR A 499 23.44 -7.32 4.35
C TYR A 499 22.73 -6.51 3.28
N LEU A 500 23.25 -6.53 2.06
CA LEU A 500 22.55 -5.97 0.92
C LEU A 500 21.66 -7.04 0.32
N ASN A 501 20.38 -6.73 0.18
CA ASN A 501 19.44 -7.58 -0.52
C ASN A 501 19.13 -6.96 -1.88
N ILE A 502 19.39 -7.72 -2.95
CA ILE A 502 18.99 -7.39 -4.30
C ILE A 502 17.66 -8.10 -4.56
N ILE A 503 16.61 -7.33 -4.81
CA ILE A 503 15.26 -7.83 -5.02
C ILE A 503 14.95 -7.78 -6.51
N ASP A 504 14.48 -8.90 -7.04
CA ASP A 504 13.96 -9.02 -8.42
C ASP A 504 12.55 -9.61 -8.31
N ILE A 505 11.55 -8.82 -8.68
CA ILE A 505 10.12 -9.12 -8.59
C ILE A 505 9.74 -9.98 -9.80
N LYS A 506 9.04 -11.08 -9.53
CA LYS A 506 8.72 -12.10 -10.52
C LYS A 506 7.23 -12.35 -10.56
N TYR A 507 6.61 -12.01 -11.69
CA TYR A 507 5.22 -12.40 -11.95
C TYR A 507 5.15 -13.82 -12.54
N LYS A 508 5.55 -14.80 -11.72
CA LYS A 508 5.54 -16.23 -12.03
C LYS A 508 4.96 -17.02 -10.85
N PRO A 509 4.29 -18.17 -11.09
CA PRO A 509 3.87 -19.04 -10.01
C PRO A 509 5.07 -19.78 -9.41
N ILE A 510 4.97 -20.17 -8.15
CA ILE A 510 6.06 -20.82 -7.41
C ILE A 510 6.52 -22.12 -8.08
N TYR A 511 5.59 -22.89 -8.66
CA TYR A 511 5.92 -24.17 -9.29
C TYR A 511 6.88 -24.04 -10.48
N ASP A 512 6.99 -22.86 -11.11
CA ASP A 512 7.94 -22.63 -12.20
C ASP A 512 9.39 -22.82 -11.72
N TYR A 513 9.71 -22.38 -10.50
CA TYR A 513 11.04 -22.51 -9.91
C TYR A 513 11.35 -23.92 -9.40
N SER A 514 10.34 -24.78 -9.30
CA SER A 514 10.49 -26.20 -8.95
C SER A 514 10.46 -27.13 -10.18
N ASP A 515 10.08 -26.61 -11.35
CA ASP A 515 9.98 -27.40 -12.58
C ASP A 515 11.35 -27.61 -13.24
N ARG A 516 11.80 -28.86 -13.29
CA ARG A 516 13.08 -29.25 -13.92
C ARG A 516 13.15 -28.89 -15.39
N ASN A 517 12.02 -28.84 -16.10
CA ASN A 517 11.99 -28.52 -17.53
C ASN A 517 12.23 -27.03 -17.79
N LYS A 518 12.01 -26.16 -16.79
CA LYS A 518 12.20 -24.71 -16.89
C LYS A 518 13.57 -24.25 -16.36
N CYS A 519 14.40 -25.17 -15.88
CA CYS A 519 15.68 -24.86 -15.23
C CYS A 519 16.61 -24.00 -16.10
N GLU A 520 16.82 -24.37 -17.37
CA GLU A 520 17.72 -23.62 -18.27
C GLU A 520 17.15 -22.23 -18.64
N GLU A 521 15.83 -22.11 -18.78
CA GLU A 521 15.16 -20.82 -18.99
C GLU A 521 15.35 -19.91 -17.76
N ILE A 522 15.06 -20.42 -16.56
CA ILE A 522 15.19 -19.66 -15.31
C ILE A 522 16.65 -19.28 -15.05
N LYS A 523 17.58 -20.19 -15.34
CA LYS A 523 19.01 -19.91 -15.21
C LYS A 523 19.46 -18.75 -16.08
N SER A 524 19.18 -18.84 -17.38
CA SER A 524 19.62 -17.83 -18.35
C SER A 524 18.90 -16.48 -18.17
N ARG A 525 17.62 -16.49 -17.77
CA ARG A 525 16.81 -15.28 -17.69
C ARG A 525 16.86 -14.59 -16.33
N ASP A 526 16.80 -15.37 -15.24
CA ASP A 526 16.62 -14.84 -13.88
C ASP A 526 17.92 -14.97 -13.06
N ILE A 527 18.54 -16.15 -13.00
CA ILE A 527 19.70 -16.41 -12.12
C ILE A 527 20.97 -15.69 -12.62
N ASP A 528 21.30 -15.79 -13.91
CA ASP A 528 22.51 -15.16 -14.47
C ASP A 528 22.46 -13.64 -14.35
N LYS A 529 21.26 -13.06 -14.53
CA LYS A 529 20.97 -11.62 -14.29
C LYS A 529 21.30 -11.26 -12.84
N GLN A 530 20.84 -12.08 -11.90
CA GLN A 530 21.01 -11.86 -10.47
C GLN A 530 22.48 -11.90 -10.04
N PHE A 531 23.25 -12.90 -10.47
CA PHE A 531 24.70 -12.98 -10.16
C PHE A 531 25.50 -11.82 -10.76
N LYS A 532 25.07 -11.30 -11.92
CA LYS A 532 25.68 -10.11 -12.50
C LYS A 532 25.47 -8.88 -11.61
N TYR A 533 24.28 -8.75 -11.00
CA TYR A 533 23.98 -7.68 -10.04
C TYR A 533 24.86 -7.77 -8.79
N GLU A 534 24.97 -8.97 -8.21
CA GLU A 534 25.82 -9.22 -7.05
C GLU A 534 27.28 -8.85 -7.33
N ASN A 535 27.83 -9.28 -8.47
CA ASN A 535 29.22 -9.00 -8.83
C ASN A 535 29.50 -7.49 -8.96
N LEU A 536 28.62 -6.73 -9.64
CA LEU A 536 28.80 -5.28 -9.78
C LEU A 536 28.69 -4.55 -8.44
N LEU A 537 27.73 -4.94 -7.60
CA LEU A 537 27.61 -4.36 -6.26
C LEU A 537 28.82 -4.71 -5.40
N GLN A 538 29.32 -5.94 -5.47
CA GLN A 538 30.52 -6.37 -4.75
C GLN A 538 31.75 -5.53 -5.14
N GLN A 539 31.93 -5.26 -6.44
CA GLN A 539 33.00 -4.41 -6.95
C GLN A 539 32.89 -2.98 -6.43
N HIS A 540 31.67 -2.42 -6.41
CA HIS A 540 31.41 -1.07 -5.90
C HIS A 540 31.73 -0.96 -4.41
N ILE A 541 31.20 -1.87 -3.61
CA ILE A 541 31.35 -1.86 -2.15
C ILE A 541 32.79 -2.10 -1.73
N TYR A 542 33.57 -2.85 -2.51
CA TYR A 542 34.99 -3.03 -2.26
C TYR A 542 35.76 -1.70 -2.25
N THR A 543 35.30 -0.72 -3.03
CA THR A 543 35.88 0.63 -3.08
C THR A 543 35.33 1.59 -2.02
N GLU A 544 34.27 1.22 -1.31
CA GLU A 544 33.58 2.05 -0.32
C GLU A 544 33.93 1.62 1.13
N ASP A 545 34.72 2.43 1.83
CA ASP A 545 35.25 2.08 3.16
C ASP A 545 34.17 1.77 4.22
N LYS A 546 33.01 2.45 4.14
CA LYS A 546 31.94 2.35 5.16
C LYS A 546 31.28 0.97 5.19
N PHE A 547 31.17 0.32 4.04
CA PHE A 547 30.43 -0.93 3.87
C PHE A 547 31.25 -2.05 3.24
N ASN A 548 32.57 -1.86 3.11
CA ASN A 548 33.47 -2.88 2.59
C ASN A 548 33.25 -4.23 3.30
N LYS A 549 33.08 -5.29 2.49
CA LYS A 549 32.80 -6.68 2.87
C LYS A 549 31.41 -6.94 3.46
N LEU A 550 30.42 -6.06 3.27
CA LEU A 550 29.03 -6.44 3.52
C LEU A 550 28.66 -7.68 2.72
N ASN A 551 27.87 -8.56 3.34
CA ASN A 551 27.30 -9.70 2.64
C ASN A 551 26.25 -9.21 1.63
N ILE A 552 26.19 -9.85 0.47
CA ILE A 552 25.19 -9.59 -0.56
C ILE A 552 24.35 -10.84 -0.69
N LYS A 553 23.02 -10.67 -0.69
CA LYS A 553 22.06 -11.72 -0.96
C LYS A 553 21.11 -11.26 -2.04
N SER A 554 20.45 -12.25 -2.63
CA SER A 554 19.47 -12.06 -3.67
C SER A 554 18.16 -12.68 -3.28
N SER A 555 17.05 -12.02 -3.67
CA SER A 555 15.71 -12.53 -3.43
C SER A 555 14.80 -12.34 -4.62
N PHE A 556 13.95 -13.35 -4.86
CA PHE A 556 12.88 -13.34 -5.84
C PHE A 556 11.54 -13.25 -5.14
N TRP A 557 10.73 -12.28 -5.56
CA TRP A 557 9.41 -12.04 -4.98
C TRP A 557 8.33 -12.55 -5.91
N LEU A 558 7.55 -13.53 -5.46
CA LEU A 558 6.50 -14.19 -6.21
C LEU A 558 5.12 -13.89 -5.60
N PRO A 559 4.09 -13.67 -6.42
CA PRO A 559 2.74 -13.44 -5.91
C PRO A 559 2.13 -14.71 -5.28
N THR A 560 1.31 -14.52 -4.24
CA THR A 560 0.44 -15.55 -3.65
C THR A 560 -0.85 -14.91 -3.12
N ASP A 561 -1.94 -15.67 -3.07
CA ASP A 561 -3.19 -15.30 -2.38
C ASP A 561 -3.22 -15.72 -0.89
N ASP A 562 -2.12 -16.27 -0.36
CA ASP A 562 -1.99 -16.60 1.06
C ASP A 562 -1.69 -15.34 1.89
N ASP A 563 -2.64 -14.97 2.75
CA ASP A 563 -2.57 -13.80 3.63
C ASP A 563 -2.13 -14.12 5.06
N SER A 564 -1.73 -15.36 5.35
CA SER A 564 -1.28 -15.76 6.70
C SER A 564 -0.07 -14.95 7.18
N GLN A 565 0.80 -14.57 6.25
CA GLN A 565 1.94 -13.70 6.47
C GLN A 565 2.11 -12.78 5.27
N HIS A 566 2.60 -11.55 5.50
CA HIS A 566 2.93 -10.63 4.41
C HIS A 566 3.93 -11.25 3.42
N MET A 567 4.98 -11.85 3.94
CA MET A 567 6.03 -12.50 3.18
C MET A 567 6.45 -13.79 3.87
N SER A 568 6.55 -14.88 3.12
CA SER A 568 7.03 -16.16 3.63
C SER A 568 8.04 -16.78 2.66
N LYS A 569 9.07 -17.44 3.21
CA LYS A 569 10.05 -18.16 2.41
C LYS A 569 9.41 -19.43 1.83
N VAL A 570 9.75 -19.74 0.59
CA VAL A 570 9.35 -21.01 -0.03
C VAL A 570 10.21 -22.15 0.54
N GLU A 571 9.54 -23.20 1.00
CA GLU A 571 10.17 -24.43 1.48
C GLU A 571 9.99 -25.57 0.46
N PRO A 572 11.01 -26.42 0.22
CA PRO A 572 12.37 -26.32 0.76
C PRO A 572 13.18 -25.17 0.14
N GLU A 573 14.27 -24.77 0.80
CA GLU A 573 15.15 -23.69 0.34
C GLU A 573 15.56 -23.84 -1.13
N TYR A 574 15.26 -22.81 -1.93
CA TYR A 574 15.65 -22.75 -3.33
C TYR A 574 17.17 -22.58 -3.46
N LEU A 575 17.79 -23.41 -4.31
CA LEU A 575 19.24 -23.42 -4.54
C LEU A 575 20.07 -23.44 -3.23
N ASN A 576 19.67 -24.23 -2.23
CA ASN A 576 20.34 -24.29 -0.91
C ASN A 576 20.50 -22.92 -0.24
N GLY A 577 19.54 -22.02 -0.45
CA GLY A 577 19.52 -20.70 0.18
C GLY A 577 20.40 -19.64 -0.49
N TYR A 578 21.01 -19.92 -1.65
CA TYR A 578 21.78 -18.92 -2.41
C TYR A 578 20.91 -17.76 -2.91
N ILE A 579 19.71 -18.06 -3.40
CA ILE A 579 18.70 -17.06 -3.77
C ILE A 579 17.46 -17.35 -2.93
N GLU A 580 17.00 -16.35 -2.19
CA GLU A 580 15.82 -16.46 -1.37
C GLU A 580 14.56 -16.35 -2.22
N LEU A 581 13.72 -17.38 -2.19
CA LEU A 581 12.44 -17.37 -2.91
C LEU A 581 11.32 -17.01 -1.92
N ASN A 582 10.71 -15.85 -2.11
CA ASN A 582 9.71 -15.28 -1.21
C ASN A 582 8.33 -15.24 -1.84
N LYS A 583 7.34 -15.80 -1.15
CA LYS A 583 5.92 -15.59 -1.45
C LYS A 583 5.49 -14.27 -0.85
N VAL A 584 4.86 -13.43 -1.63
CA VAL A 584 4.39 -12.11 -1.23
C VAL A 584 2.87 -12.06 -1.38
N SER A 585 2.17 -11.81 -0.26
CA SER A 585 0.71 -11.71 -0.25
C SER A 585 0.26 -10.59 -1.17
N PHE A 586 -0.56 -10.95 -2.16
CA PHE A 586 -1.14 -10.01 -3.10
C PHE A 586 -2.03 -8.99 -2.37
N ASN A 587 -2.90 -9.45 -1.48
CA ASN A 587 -3.90 -8.60 -0.83
C ASN A 587 -3.24 -7.57 0.10
N ILE A 588 -2.19 -7.96 0.82
CA ILE A 588 -1.45 -7.04 1.70
C ILE A 588 -0.74 -5.95 0.89
N VAL A 589 -0.10 -6.31 -0.22
CA VAL A 589 0.57 -5.33 -1.08
C VAL A 589 -0.45 -4.45 -1.80
N ALA A 590 -1.55 -5.01 -2.30
CA ALA A 590 -2.64 -4.29 -2.93
C ALA A 590 -3.25 -3.24 -2.00
N LYS A 591 -3.51 -3.59 -0.73
CA LYS A 591 -4.03 -2.64 0.26
C LYS A 591 -3.06 -1.46 0.48
N ASN A 592 -1.77 -1.74 0.65
CA ASN A 592 -0.75 -0.70 0.80
C ASN A 592 -0.58 0.17 -0.46
N TYR A 593 -0.88 -0.36 -1.64
CA TYR A 593 -0.81 0.37 -2.91
C TYR A 593 -1.98 1.34 -3.11
N LEU A 594 -3.14 1.01 -2.54
CA LEU A 594 -4.37 1.81 -2.63
C LEU A 594 -4.50 2.86 -1.50
N GLU A 595 -3.89 2.62 -0.34
CA GLU A 595 -3.62 3.64 0.69
C GLU A 595 -2.54 4.64 0.22
#